data_AF-A0A351KVC6-F1
#
_entry.id   AF-A0A351KVC6-F1
#
_cell.length_a   1.000
_cell.length_b   1.000
_cell.length_c   1.000
_cell.angle_alpha   90.00
_cell.angle_beta   90.00
_cell.angle_gamma   90.00
#
_symmetry.space_group_name_H-M   'P 1'
#
loop_
_entity.id
_entity.type
_entity.pdbx_description
1 polymer ?
#
loop_
_entity_poly.entity_id
_entity_poly.type
_entity_poly.pdbx_seq_one_letter_code
_entity_poly.pdbx_strand_id
1 'polypeptide(L)'
;MPTRQFHPAVRHWFESTFESPTPAQAQAWAEIFEGHDTLISAPTGSGKTLAAFLTAIHHLIEEALSGSLLDQTRILYVSPLKALSNDIQKNLEMPLTGIMEQLAIEGLLIPPIRTKVRTGDTPASERVQMGKTPPHILVTTPESLYILLTSDSGRRMLAGVKTVIVD
;
A
#
# COMPACT_ATOMS: atom_id res chain seq x y z
N MET A 1 -20.91 -0.55 10.34
CA MET A 1 -20.22 -1.43 9.37
C MET A 1 -18.79 -0.92 9.26
N PRO A 2 -17.77 -1.71 9.63
CA PRO A 2 -16.36 -1.30 9.65
C PRO A 2 -15.88 -0.70 8.31
N THR A 3 -16.49 -1.09 7.20
CA THR A 3 -16.14 -0.65 5.84
C THR A 3 -16.65 0.74 5.46
N ARG A 4 -17.51 1.39 6.28
CA ARG A 4 -18.10 2.70 5.94
C ARG A 4 -17.11 3.87 5.95
N GLN A 5 -15.96 3.69 6.58
CA GLN A 5 -14.92 4.72 6.66
C GLN A 5 -14.13 4.83 5.35
N PHE A 6 -14.17 3.80 4.51
CA PHE A 6 -13.53 3.80 3.21
C PHE A 6 -14.34 4.56 2.16
N HIS A 7 -13.63 5.09 1.17
CA HIS A 7 -14.22 5.58 -0.08
C HIS A 7 -15.19 4.54 -0.68
N PRO A 8 -16.33 4.93 -1.26
CA PRO A 8 -17.31 4.02 -1.85
C PRO A 8 -16.71 2.94 -2.75
N ALA A 9 -15.87 3.29 -3.72
CA ALA A 9 -15.19 2.32 -4.58
C ALA A 9 -14.36 1.26 -3.82
N VAL A 10 -13.65 1.65 -2.75
CA VAL A 10 -12.85 0.74 -1.93
C VAL A 10 -13.76 -0.20 -1.14
N ARG A 11 -14.84 0.34 -0.57
CA ARG A 11 -15.86 -0.44 0.14
C ARG A 11 -16.55 -1.43 -0.80
N HIS A 12 -17.03 -0.97 -1.97
CA HIS A 12 -17.75 -1.81 -2.93
C HIS A 12 -16.87 -2.95 -3.42
N TRP A 13 -15.61 -2.68 -3.73
CA TRP A 13 -14.65 -3.73 -4.08
C TRP A 13 -14.50 -4.76 -2.95
N PHE A 14 -14.34 -4.30 -1.71
CA PHE A 14 -14.18 -5.21 -0.57
C PHE A 14 -15.42 -6.09 -0.37
N GLU A 15 -16.60 -5.48 -0.37
CA GLU A 15 -17.89 -6.16 -0.15
C GLU A 15 -18.28 -7.08 -1.31
N SER A 16 -17.79 -6.84 -2.53
CA SER A 16 -17.97 -7.77 -3.66
C SER A 16 -16.98 -8.94 -3.64
N THR A 17 -15.84 -8.78 -2.94
CA THR A 17 -14.74 -9.77 -2.93
C THR A 17 -14.78 -10.67 -1.71
N PHE A 18 -15.23 -10.16 -0.57
CA PHE A 18 -15.25 -10.86 0.71
C PHE A 18 -16.64 -10.81 1.35
N GLU A 19 -17.03 -11.89 2.03
CA GLU A 19 -18.31 -11.97 2.73
C GLU A 19 -18.44 -10.92 3.86
N SER A 20 -17.39 -10.76 4.65
CA SER A 20 -17.34 -9.79 5.74
C SER A 20 -15.90 -9.53 6.19
N PRO A 21 -15.62 -8.38 6.83
CA PRO A 21 -14.31 -8.12 7.42
C PRO A 21 -14.04 -9.05 8.61
N THR A 22 -12.80 -9.53 8.71
CA THR A 22 -12.38 -10.30 9.89
C THR A 22 -12.37 -9.42 11.14
N PRO A 23 -12.45 -10.00 12.35
CA PRO A 23 -12.31 -9.22 13.58
C PRO A 23 -11.00 -8.42 13.65
N ALA A 24 -9.90 -9.00 13.15
CA ALA A 24 -8.60 -8.34 13.09
C ALA A 24 -8.62 -7.12 12.15
N GLN A 25 -9.27 -7.23 10.98
CA GLN A 25 -9.45 -6.11 10.05
C GLN A 25 -10.29 -5.00 10.66
N ALA A 26 -11.45 -5.35 11.23
CA ALA A 26 -12.37 -4.36 11.79
C ALA A 26 -11.74 -3.58 12.95
N GLN A 27 -11.01 -4.24 13.84
CA GLN A 27 -10.29 -3.60 14.93
C GLN A 27 -9.13 -2.74 14.42
N ALA A 28 -8.34 -3.25 13.48
CA ALA A 28 -7.22 -2.50 12.91
C ALA A 28 -7.69 -1.22 12.21
N TRP A 29 -8.77 -1.27 11.43
CA TRP A 29 -9.28 -0.09 10.74
C TRP A 29 -9.75 0.99 11.72
N ALA A 30 -10.41 0.62 12.82
CA ALA A 30 -10.83 1.58 13.83
C ALA A 30 -9.65 2.38 14.39
N GLU A 31 -8.49 1.74 14.60
CA GLU A 31 -7.29 2.42 15.11
C GLU A 31 -6.53 3.19 14.01
N ILE A 32 -6.37 2.58 12.83
CA ILE A 32 -5.59 3.18 11.73
C ILE A 32 -6.26 4.47 11.21
N PHE A 33 -7.59 4.50 11.11
CA PHE A 33 -8.31 5.69 10.65
C PHE A 33 -8.24 6.87 11.63
N GLU A 34 -8.08 6.60 12.94
CA GLU A 34 -7.81 7.63 13.95
C GLU A 34 -6.35 8.12 13.92
N GLY A 35 -5.50 7.52 13.07
CA GLY A 35 -4.10 7.88 12.91
C GLY A 35 -3.17 7.25 13.96
N HIS A 36 -3.61 6.19 14.65
CA HIS A 36 -2.80 5.50 15.64
C HIS A 36 -1.82 4.50 15.00
N ASP A 37 -0.60 4.45 15.55
CA ASP A 37 0.34 3.36 15.29
C ASP A 37 -0.28 2.04 15.78
N THR A 38 -0.48 1.08 14.86
CA THR A 38 -1.31 -0.10 15.12
C THR A 38 -0.51 -1.40 14.94
N LEU A 39 -0.42 -2.19 16.00
CA LEU A 39 0.11 -3.56 15.96
C LEU A 39 -1.04 -4.57 15.81
N ILE A 40 -1.10 -5.27 14.68
CA ILE A 40 -2.14 -6.27 14.41
C ILE A 40 -1.63 -7.67 14.82
N SER A 41 -1.96 -8.10 16.03
CA SER A 41 -1.65 -9.46 16.51
C SER A 41 -2.81 -10.42 16.26
N ALA A 42 -2.72 -11.20 15.18
CA ALA A 42 -3.71 -12.21 14.81
C ALA A 42 -3.07 -13.42 14.11
N PRO A 43 -3.73 -14.59 14.07
CA PRO A 43 -3.25 -15.76 13.33
C PRO A 43 -2.97 -15.49 11.85
N THR A 44 -2.22 -16.39 11.19
CA THR A 44 -2.12 -16.40 9.74
C THR A 44 -3.50 -16.60 9.10
N GLY A 45 -3.71 -16.05 7.91
CA GLY A 45 -5.02 -16.09 7.24
C GLY A 45 -6.08 -15.12 7.80
N SER A 46 -5.81 -14.38 8.88
CA SER A 46 -6.76 -13.39 9.43
C SER A 46 -6.86 -12.08 8.63
N GLY A 47 -6.21 -11.97 7.47
CA GLY A 47 -6.30 -10.80 6.59
C GLY A 47 -5.53 -9.56 7.07
N LYS A 48 -4.52 -9.72 7.94
CA LYS A 48 -3.72 -8.61 8.52
C LYS A 48 -3.08 -7.70 7.46
N THR A 49 -2.45 -8.31 6.46
CA THR A 49 -1.77 -7.59 5.38
C THR A 49 -2.76 -6.76 4.57
N LEU A 50 -3.92 -7.33 4.24
CA LEU A 50 -5.00 -6.58 3.58
C LEU A 50 -5.56 -5.48 4.49
N ALA A 51 -5.65 -5.71 5.80
CA ALA A 51 -6.10 -4.67 6.74
C ALA A 51 -5.24 -3.40 6.64
N ALA A 52 -3.92 -3.57 6.69
CA ALA A 52 -2.95 -2.47 6.61
C ALA A 52 -2.87 -1.84 5.21
N PHE A 53 -2.92 -2.65 4.14
CA PHE A 53 -2.85 -2.10 2.79
C PHE A 53 -4.13 -1.41 2.36
N LEU A 54 -5.31 -1.87 2.76
CA LEU A 54 -6.57 -1.31 2.28
C LEU A 54 -6.77 0.14 2.77
N THR A 55 -6.40 0.44 4.02
CA THR A 55 -6.38 1.81 4.56
C THR A 55 -5.39 2.69 3.83
N ALA A 56 -4.18 2.18 3.60
CA ALA A 56 -3.15 2.92 2.89
C ALA A 56 -3.53 3.19 1.41
N ILE A 57 -4.11 2.21 0.72
CA ILE A 57 -4.65 2.38 -0.65
C ILE A 57 -5.79 3.40 -0.64
N HIS A 58 -6.70 3.34 0.34
CA HIS A 58 -7.77 4.32 0.44
C HIS A 58 -7.25 5.76 0.49
N HIS A 59 -6.23 6.05 1.29
CA HIS A 59 -5.62 7.38 1.30
C HIS A 59 -4.99 7.77 -0.04
N LEU A 60 -4.37 6.83 -0.77
CA LEU A 60 -3.89 7.10 -2.13
C LEU A 60 -5.04 7.43 -3.10
N ILE A 61 -6.18 6.75 -2.97
CA ILE A 61 -7.36 7.01 -3.79
C ILE A 61 -7.92 8.41 -3.49
N GLU A 62 -8.03 8.79 -2.22
CA GLU A 62 -8.46 10.14 -1.81
C GLU A 62 -7.50 11.24 -2.33
N GLU A 63 -6.18 11.03 -2.22
CA GLU A 63 -5.17 11.93 -2.79
C GLU A 63 -5.32 12.02 -4.32
N ALA A 64 -5.61 10.90 -5.00
CA ALA A 64 -5.76 10.88 -6.45
C ALA A 64 -7.01 11.60 -6.93
N LEU A 65 -8.14 11.39 -6.25
CA LEU A 65 -9.43 12.01 -6.56
C LEU A 65 -9.43 13.52 -6.30
N SER A 66 -8.71 13.97 -5.27
CA SER A 66 -8.54 15.40 -4.97
C SER A 66 -7.47 16.08 -5.85
N GLY A 67 -6.79 15.34 -6.72
CA GLY A 67 -5.72 15.85 -7.57
C GLY A 67 -4.43 16.18 -6.82
N SER A 68 -4.26 15.69 -5.59
CA SER A 68 -3.08 15.92 -4.75
C SER A 68 -2.08 14.76 -4.75
N LEU A 69 -2.34 13.67 -5.49
CA LEU A 69 -1.43 12.55 -5.60
C LEU A 69 -0.13 12.98 -6.30
N LEU A 70 0.95 13.03 -5.52
CA LEU A 70 2.27 13.40 -6.01
C LEU A 70 3.06 12.18 -6.48
N ASP A 71 3.99 12.39 -7.40
CA ASP A 71 4.97 11.37 -7.83
C ASP A 71 6.03 11.11 -6.75
N GLN A 72 5.60 10.56 -5.61
CA GLN A 72 6.42 10.28 -4.43
C GLN A 72 6.02 8.94 -3.82
N THR A 73 6.96 8.31 -3.12
CA THR A 73 6.63 7.15 -2.29
C THR A 73 5.85 7.58 -1.07
N ARG A 74 4.66 7.02 -0.90
CA ARG A 74 3.70 7.30 0.18
C ARG A 74 3.59 6.12 1.15
N ILE A 75 3.68 4.90 0.63
CA ILE A 75 3.57 3.67 1.41
C ILE A 75 4.89 2.91 1.28
N LEU A 76 5.49 2.58 2.42
CA LEU A 76 6.65 1.70 2.53
C LEU A 76 6.24 0.40 3.22
N TYR A 77 6.30 -0.71 2.52
CA TYR A 77 6.09 -2.05 3.10
C TYR A 77 7.44 -2.75 3.25
N VAL A 78 7.74 -3.22 4.46
CA VAL A 78 8.98 -3.91 4.81
C VAL A 78 8.66 -5.37 5.11
N SER A 79 9.10 -6.25 4.21
CA SER A 79 8.94 -7.70 4.31
C SER A 79 10.17 -8.34 4.94
N PRO A 80 10.03 -9.32 5.85
CA PRO A 80 11.17 -10.03 6.43
C PRO A 80 11.78 -11.03 5.42
N LEU A 81 11.03 -11.45 4.40
CA LEU A 81 11.48 -12.42 3.41
C LEU A 81 11.34 -11.87 1.98
N LYS A 82 12.38 -12.07 1.16
CA LYS A 82 12.37 -11.68 -0.26
C LYS A 82 11.26 -12.35 -1.08
N ALA A 83 11.00 -13.64 -0.83
CA ALA A 83 9.94 -14.38 -1.53
C ALA A 83 8.57 -13.74 -1.29
N LEU A 84 8.33 -13.31 -0.06
CA LEU A 84 7.11 -12.61 0.32
C LEU A 84 7.00 -11.25 -0.40
N SER A 85 8.10 -10.53 -0.66
CA SER A 85 8.03 -9.26 -1.41
C SER A 85 7.41 -9.39 -2.80
N ASN A 86 7.69 -10.48 -3.53
CA ASN A 86 7.11 -10.71 -4.86
C ASN A 86 5.65 -11.14 -4.78
N ASP A 87 5.32 -11.97 -3.80
CA ASP A 87 3.93 -12.41 -3.57
C ASP A 87 3.05 -11.25 -3.11
N ILE A 88 3.61 -10.32 -2.32
CA ILE A 88 2.92 -9.10 -1.90
C ILE A 88 2.60 -8.18 -3.07
N GLN A 89 3.47 -8.09 -4.08
CA GLN A 89 3.15 -7.31 -5.28
C GLN A 89 1.89 -7.86 -5.97
N LYS A 90 1.78 -9.18 -6.13
CA LYS A 90 0.56 -9.82 -6.68
C LYS A 90 -0.65 -9.62 -5.77
N ASN A 91 -0.46 -9.71 -4.46
CA ASN A 91 -1.53 -9.47 -3.48
C ASN A 91 -1.99 -8.01 -3.47
N LEU A 92 -1.16 -7.06 -3.91
CA LEU A 92 -1.51 -5.66 -4.11
C LEU A 92 -2.21 -5.40 -5.44
N GLU A 93 -1.92 -6.20 -6.48
CA GLU A 93 -2.56 -6.05 -7.79
C GLU A 93 -4.07 -6.31 -7.72
N MET A 94 -4.52 -7.31 -6.95
CA MET A 94 -5.94 -7.62 -6.78
C MET A 94 -6.77 -6.45 -6.23
N PRO A 95 -6.45 -5.85 -5.07
CA PRO A 95 -7.19 -4.68 -4.57
C PRO A 95 -7.06 -3.48 -5.50
N LEU A 96 -5.86 -3.18 -6.01
CA LEU A 96 -5.69 -2.00 -6.87
C LEU A 96 -6.52 -2.09 -8.15
N THR A 97 -6.49 -3.26 -8.82
CA THR A 97 -7.26 -3.48 -10.05
C THR A 97 -8.76 -3.39 -9.78
N GLY A 98 -9.25 -4.11 -8.78
CA GLY A 98 -10.68 -4.12 -8.49
C GLY A 98 -11.20 -2.77 -8.00
N ILE A 99 -10.42 -2.01 -7.24
CA ILE A 99 -10.79 -0.64 -6.84
C ILE A 99 -10.81 0.31 -8.04
N MET A 100 -9.85 0.19 -8.96
CA MET A 100 -9.86 0.98 -10.20
C MET A 100 -11.07 0.66 -11.08
N GLU A 101 -11.50 -0.61 -11.15
CA GLU A 101 -12.73 -1.01 -11.83
C GLU A 101 -13.98 -0.38 -11.18
N GLN A 102 -14.06 -0.37 -9.84
CA GLN A 102 -15.16 0.28 -9.14
C GLN A 102 -15.19 1.80 -9.39
N LEU A 103 -14.05 2.47 -9.38
CA LEU A 103 -13.96 3.89 -9.73
C LEU A 103 -14.42 4.16 -11.17
N ALA A 104 -14.04 3.30 -12.12
CA ALA A 104 -14.47 3.43 -13.50
C ALA A 104 -15.99 3.25 -13.68
N ILE A 105 -16.62 2.33 -12.93
CA ILE A 105 -18.09 2.18 -12.89
C ILE A 105 -18.76 3.45 -12.36
N GLU A 106 -18.15 4.09 -11.36
CA GLU A 106 -18.62 5.38 -10.80
C GLU A 106 -18.29 6.59 -11.70
N GLY A 107 -17.65 6.39 -12.86
CA GLY A 107 -17.27 7.44 -13.79
C GLY A 107 -16.09 8.31 -13.31
N LEU A 108 -15.35 7.84 -12.30
CA LEU A 108 -14.20 8.51 -11.72
C LEU A 108 -12.91 7.99 -12.34
N LEU A 109 -12.10 8.90 -12.88
CA LEU A 109 -10.79 8.58 -13.43
C LEU A 109 -9.70 9.15 -12.55
N ILE A 110 -8.74 8.31 -12.16
CA ILE A 110 -7.57 8.70 -11.39
C ILE A 110 -6.27 8.30 -12.10
N PRO A 111 -5.15 8.98 -11.83
CA PRO A 111 -3.83 8.52 -12.27
C PRO A 111 -3.53 7.11 -11.74
N PRO A 112 -2.75 6.30 -12.48
CA PRO A 112 -2.41 4.94 -12.04
C PRO A 112 -1.58 4.96 -10.75
N ILE A 113 -1.96 4.12 -9.80
CA ILE A 113 -1.17 3.89 -8.58
C ILE A 113 0.00 2.97 -8.92
N ARG A 114 1.23 3.48 -8.77
CA ARG A 114 2.45 2.73 -9.09
C ARG A 114 2.94 1.94 -7.88
N THR A 115 3.17 0.65 -8.07
CA THR A 115 3.78 -0.25 -7.08
C THR A 115 5.09 -0.81 -7.61
N LYS A 116 6.10 -0.94 -6.74
CA LYS A 116 7.37 -1.58 -7.10
C LYS A 116 8.03 -2.29 -5.92
N VAL A 117 8.79 -3.33 -6.24
CA VAL A 117 9.65 -4.06 -5.31
C VAL A 117 11.10 -3.57 -5.42
N ARG A 118 11.72 -3.24 -4.28
CA ARG A 118 13.11 -2.84 -4.14
C ARG A 118 13.84 -3.77 -3.18
N THR A 119 14.63 -4.69 -3.72
CA THR A 119 15.50 -5.57 -2.94
C THR A 119 16.95 -5.46 -3.41
N GLY A 120 17.85 -6.25 -2.80
CA GLY A 120 19.21 -6.44 -3.30
C GLY A 120 19.27 -7.01 -4.72
N ASP A 121 18.22 -7.69 -5.18
CA ASP A 121 18.17 -8.32 -6.51
C ASP A 121 17.64 -7.36 -7.60
N THR A 122 17.12 -6.17 -7.21
CA THR A 122 16.60 -5.19 -8.16
C THR A 122 17.71 -4.67 -9.10
N PRO A 123 17.57 -4.85 -10.43
CA PRO A 123 18.54 -4.41 -11.42
C PRO A 123 18.87 -2.92 -11.30
N ALA A 124 20.11 -2.53 -11.60
CA ALA A 124 20.56 -1.14 -11.48
C ALA A 124 19.69 -0.16 -12.30
N SER A 125 19.28 -0.56 -13.50
CA SER A 125 18.38 0.20 -14.38
C SER A 125 17.03 0.50 -13.72
N GLU A 126 16.44 -0.49 -13.04
CA GLU A 126 15.17 -0.32 -12.35
C GLU A 126 15.26 0.65 -11.16
N ARG A 127 16.37 0.61 -10.40
CA ARG A 127 16.58 1.58 -9.30
C ARG A 127 16.71 3.00 -9.82
N VAL A 128 17.41 3.18 -10.95
CA VAL A 128 17.54 4.49 -11.60
C VAL A 128 16.16 4.97 -12.06
N GLN A 129 15.35 4.08 -12.63
CA GLN A 129 13.99 4.42 -13.05
C GLN A 129 13.10 4.80 -11.86
N MET A 130 13.18 4.08 -10.74
CA MET A 130 12.48 4.44 -9.50
C MET A 130 12.85 5.84 -8.99
N GLY A 131 14.11 6.25 -9.15
CA GLY A 131 14.54 7.60 -8.79
C GLY A 131 13.94 8.70 -9.67
N LYS A 132 13.60 8.38 -10.93
CA LYS A 132 12.98 9.31 -11.88
C LYS A 132 11.46 9.35 -11.76
N THR A 133 10.86 8.18 -11.63
CA THR A 133 9.41 7.99 -11.47
C THR A 133 9.17 7.14 -10.21
N PRO A 134 9.09 7.78 -9.03
CA PRO A 134 8.90 7.06 -7.78
C PRO A 134 7.60 6.25 -7.77
N PRO A 135 7.60 5.03 -7.21
CA PRO A 135 6.37 4.29 -6.94
C PRO A 135 5.65 4.94 -5.76
N HIS A 136 4.31 4.90 -5.75
CA HIS A 136 3.52 5.31 -4.59
C HIS A 136 3.62 4.27 -3.46
N ILE A 137 3.71 2.98 -3.84
CA ILE A 137 3.90 1.85 -2.91
C ILE A 137 5.25 1.19 -3.18
N LEU A 138 6.14 1.25 -2.20
CA LEU A 138 7.45 0.60 -2.24
C LEU A 138 7.46 -0.61 -1.31
N VAL A 139 7.65 -1.80 -1.88
CA VAL A 139 7.86 -3.06 -1.14
C VAL A 139 9.37 -3.29 -1.04
N THR A 140 9.91 -3.50 0.16
CA THR A 140 11.35 -3.70 0.37
C THR A 140 11.65 -4.71 1.48
N THR A 141 12.93 -4.97 1.74
CA THR A 141 13.41 -5.77 2.89
C THR A 141 14.16 -4.89 3.88
N PRO A 142 14.34 -5.30 5.15
CA PRO A 142 15.12 -4.55 6.13
C PRO A 142 16.53 -4.16 5.64
N GLU A 143 17.24 -5.07 4.99
CA GLU A 143 18.60 -4.83 4.48
C GLU A 143 18.60 -3.81 3.34
N SER A 144 17.59 -3.89 2.48
CA SER A 144 17.46 -2.95 1.35
C SER A 144 17.02 -1.57 1.83
N LEU A 145 16.17 -1.50 2.85
CA LEU A 145 15.79 -0.27 3.53
C LEU A 145 17.00 0.39 4.20
N TYR A 146 17.86 -0.38 4.86
CA TYR A 146 19.12 0.13 5.43
C TYR A 146 19.99 0.82 4.37
N ILE A 147 20.12 0.22 3.18
CA ILE A 147 20.84 0.82 2.05
C ILE A 147 20.18 2.12 1.56
N LEU A 148 18.84 2.17 1.48
CA LEU A 148 18.14 3.39 1.08
C LEU A 148 18.39 4.52 2.09
N LEU A 149 18.25 4.24 3.38
CA LEU A 149 18.39 5.22 4.45
C LEU A 149 19.83 5.74 4.61
N THR A 150 20.83 4.94 4.23
CA THR A 150 22.25 5.35 4.27
C THR A 150 22.68 6.16 3.05
N SER A 151 21.82 6.36 2.06
CA SER A 151 22.10 7.17 0.85
C SER A 151 21.26 8.45 0.78
N ASP A 152 21.82 9.54 0.25
CA ASP A 152 21.07 10.80 0.05
C ASP A 152 19.90 10.66 -0.92
N SER A 153 20.07 9.86 -1.98
CA SER A 153 19.01 9.62 -2.96
C SER A 153 17.90 8.76 -2.38
N GLY A 154 18.23 7.73 -1.60
CA GLY A 154 17.23 6.89 -0.93
C GLY A 154 16.45 7.66 0.13
N ARG A 155 17.11 8.49 0.96
CA ARG A 155 16.40 9.38 1.90
C ARG A 155 15.45 10.34 1.19
N ARG A 156 15.86 10.94 0.06
CA ARG A 156 14.98 11.79 -0.75
C ARG A 156 13.79 11.02 -1.33
N MET A 157 13.99 9.79 -1.79
CA MET A 157 12.92 8.92 -2.27
C MET A 157 11.87 8.64 -1.18
N LEU A 158 12.32 8.44 0.06
CA LEU A 158 11.44 8.09 1.20
C LEU A 158 10.86 9.30 1.94
N ALA A 159 11.25 10.53 1.60
CA ALA A 159 10.82 11.74 2.31
C ALA A 159 9.29 11.99 2.27
N GLY A 160 8.61 11.41 1.27
CA GLY A 160 7.15 11.53 1.11
C GLY A 160 6.33 10.45 1.82
N VAL A 161 6.97 9.49 2.50
CA VAL A 161 6.30 8.34 3.11
C VAL A 161 5.37 8.81 4.24
N LYS A 162 4.13 8.35 4.21
CA LYS A 162 3.09 8.61 5.21
C LYS A 162 2.70 7.36 5.99
N THR A 163 2.89 6.18 5.40
CA THR A 163 2.57 4.90 6.04
C THR A 163 3.73 3.95 5.90
N VAL A 164 4.16 3.36 7.02
CA VAL A 164 5.13 2.26 7.04
C VAL A 164 4.43 1.01 7.56
N ILE A 165 4.45 -0.06 6.78
CA ILE A 165 3.91 -1.37 7.17
C ILE A 165 5.10 -2.30 7.37
N VAL A 166 5.18 -2.91 8.55
CA VAL A 166 6.21 -3.88 8.91
C VAL A 166 5.53 -5.23 9.14
N ASP A 167 5.86 -6.21 8.31
CA ASP A 167 5.37 -7.60 8.41
C ASP A 167 6.46 -8.51 8.99
#